data_AF-A0A6N7PUJ1-F1
#
_entry.id   AF-A0A6N7PUJ1-F1
#
_cell.length_a   1.000
_cell.length_b   1.000
_cell.length_c   1.000
_cell.angle_alpha   90.00
_cell.angle_beta   90.00
_cell.angle_gamma   90.00
#
_symmetry.space_group_name_H-M   'P 1'
#
loop_
_entity.id
_entity.type
_entity.pdbx_description
1 polymer ?
#
loop_
_entity_poly.entity_id
_entity_poly.type
_entity_poly.pdbx_seq_one_letter_code
_entity_poly.pdbx_strand_id
1 'polypeptide(L)'
;MKIMLKLENLKTGETSFQEFPDEEATTAWLRERPRFTDVLGVVFEGLSREQNDRLKGAMRPLDEEERAAEKALAEVREKAAEAAALAREKENVAARAAHREAQKNLDPNRPMEVRFRYDTGLQLADPDDPRGISDEVRAACTAWIEERNEWVASRGQIVGEAKITVLPGALPKPGADRVQHGSFVPVTGPKKA
;
A
#
# COMPACT_ATOMS: atom_id res chain seq x y z
N MET A 1 20.61 19.47 24.18
CA MET A 1 20.36 18.42 23.15
C MET A 1 20.13 19.16 21.85
N LYS A 2 20.86 18.81 20.78
CA LYS A 2 20.73 19.49 19.50
C LYS A 2 19.36 19.21 18.87
N ILE A 3 18.77 20.22 18.24
CA ILE A 3 17.48 20.13 17.56
C ILE A 3 17.67 20.56 16.12
N MET A 4 17.22 19.73 15.17
CA MET A 4 17.29 20.03 13.75
C MET A 4 15.88 20.24 13.21
N LEU A 5 15.62 21.43 12.70
CA LEU A 5 14.36 21.77 12.03
C LEU A 5 14.48 21.53 10.54
N LYS A 6 13.44 20.94 9.95
CA LYS A 6 13.21 20.95 8.51
C LYS A 6 12.41 22.19 8.16
N LEU A 7 12.98 23.03 7.31
CA LEU A 7 12.42 24.30 6.90
C LEU A 7 12.01 24.26 5.44
N GLU A 8 11.10 25.15 5.07
CA GLU A 8 10.66 25.35 3.70
C GLU A 8 10.61 26.84 3.37
N ASN A 9 11.17 27.21 2.23
CA ASN A 9 10.99 28.55 1.69
C ASN A 9 9.64 28.65 0.97
N LEU A 10 8.71 29.46 1.49
CA LEU A 10 7.36 29.59 0.93
C LEU A 10 7.31 30.24 -0.46
N LYS A 11 8.39 30.90 -0.91
CA LYS A 11 8.46 31.47 -2.27
C LYS A 11 8.92 30.48 -3.31
N THR A 12 9.83 29.57 -2.96
CA THR A 12 10.46 28.65 -3.91
C THR A 12 10.03 27.19 -3.73
N GLY A 13 9.53 26.85 -2.53
CA GLY A 13 9.25 25.48 -2.10
C GLY A 13 10.51 24.66 -1.80
N GLU A 14 11.69 25.29 -1.76
CA GLU A 14 12.94 24.61 -1.45
C GLU A 14 13.01 24.29 0.05
N THR A 15 13.37 23.05 0.35
CA THR A 15 13.56 22.60 1.74
C THR A 15 15.00 22.75 2.18
N SER A 16 15.20 23.20 3.41
CA SER A 16 16.52 23.27 4.05
C SER A 16 16.46 22.71 5.47
N PHE A 17 17.63 22.55 6.08
CA PHE A 17 17.76 22.06 7.44
C PHE A 17 18.55 23.06 8.26
N GLN A 18 18.09 23.33 9.48
CA GLN A 18 18.77 24.22 10.42
C GLN A 18 18.94 23.53 11.77
N GLU A 19 20.19 23.47 12.24
CA GLU A 19 20.56 22.87 13.51
C GLU A 19 20.70 23.95 14.59
N PHE A 20 20.16 23.65 15.77
CA PHE A 20 20.24 24.48 16.97
C PHE A 20 20.86 23.69 18.12
N PRO A 21 21.61 24.35 19.02
CA PRO A 21 22.32 23.69 20.11
C PRO A 21 21.39 23.09 21.18
N ASP A 22 20.23 23.73 21.41
CA ASP A 22 19.26 23.37 22.44
C ASP A 22 17.83 23.89 22.17
N GLU A 23 16.91 23.54 23.08
CA GLU A 23 15.48 23.93 23.06
C GLU A 23 15.31 25.45 23.20
N GLU A 24 16.16 26.13 23.97
CA GLU A 24 16.06 27.57 24.21
C GLU A 24 16.42 28.35 22.94
N ALA A 25 17.55 28.01 22.29
CA ALA A 25 17.96 28.59 21.02
C ALA A 25 16.94 28.32 19.90
N THR A 26 16.36 27.12 19.86
CA THR A 26 15.32 26.77 18.89
C THR A 26 14.06 27.59 19.14
N THR A 27 13.64 27.73 20.40
CA THR A 27 12.46 28.51 20.81
C THR A 27 12.62 29.99 20.45
N ALA A 28 13.81 30.57 20.70
CA ALA A 28 14.11 31.95 20.34
C ALA A 28 13.99 32.16 18.82
N TRP A 29 14.58 31.26 18.03
CA TRP A 29 14.48 31.32 16.57
C TRP A 29 13.04 31.15 16.06
N LEU A 30 12.25 30.26 16.64
CA LEU A 30 10.86 30.01 16.24
C LEU A 30 9.96 31.24 16.47
N ARG A 31 10.24 32.05 17.50
CA ARG A 31 9.54 33.31 17.76
C ARG A 31 9.91 34.39 16.75
N GLU A 32 11.16 34.40 16.30
CA GLU A 32 11.72 35.34 15.34
C GLU A 32 11.80 34.76 13.91
N ARG A 33 11.03 33.71 13.64
CA ARG A 33 11.12 32.93 12.40
C ARG A 33 11.13 33.87 11.18
N PRO A 34 12.17 33.80 10.33
CA PRO A 34 12.29 34.66 9.15
C PRO A 34 11.03 34.61 8.28
N ARG A 35 10.71 35.74 7.63
CA ARG A 35 9.56 35.80 6.72
C ARG A 35 9.72 34.80 5.59
N PHE A 36 8.60 34.25 5.12
CA PHE A 36 8.52 33.24 4.06
C PHE A 36 9.29 31.95 4.35
N THR A 37 9.51 31.65 5.63
CA THR A 37 10.07 30.37 6.07
C THR A 37 8.98 29.64 6.84
N ASP A 38 8.68 28.40 6.44
CA ASP A 38 7.81 27.49 7.20
C ASP A 38 8.62 26.38 7.86
N VAL A 39 8.09 25.81 8.94
CA VAL A 39 8.72 24.75 9.72
C VAL A 39 7.93 23.46 9.52
N LEU A 40 8.44 22.59 8.66
CA LEU A 40 7.77 21.33 8.32
C LEU A 40 7.84 20.30 9.47
N GLY A 41 8.81 20.43 10.36
CA GLY A 41 8.93 19.58 11.54
C GLY A 41 10.36 19.44 12.07
N VAL A 42 10.53 18.55 13.05
CA VAL A 42 11.82 18.20 13.64
C VAL A 42 12.34 16.91 12.99
N VAL A 43 13.61 16.89 12.60
CA VAL A 43 14.24 15.78 11.87
C VAL A 43 14.81 14.71 12.80
N PHE A 44 15.18 15.08 14.03
CA PHE A 44 15.85 14.18 14.96
C PHE A 44 14.89 13.63 16.04
N GLU A 45 14.93 12.31 16.25
CA GLU A 45 14.18 11.62 17.30
C GLU A 45 14.86 11.81 18.67
N GLY A 46 14.09 12.22 19.68
CA GLY A 46 14.62 12.46 21.03
C GLY A 46 13.89 13.55 21.82
N LEU A 47 13.00 14.30 21.18
CA LEU A 47 12.11 15.22 21.87
C LEU A 47 10.96 14.47 22.53
N SER A 48 10.69 14.77 23.79
CA SER A 48 9.44 14.37 24.42
C SER A 48 8.26 15.07 23.75
N ARG A 49 7.06 14.50 23.89
CA ARG A 49 5.83 15.12 23.39
C ARG A 49 5.66 16.55 23.93
N GLU A 50 5.93 16.75 25.21
CA GLU A 50 5.83 18.04 25.88
C GLU A 50 6.81 19.07 25.32
N GLN A 51 8.03 18.65 24.96
CA GLN A 51 9.00 19.53 24.30
C GLN A 51 8.53 19.96 22.92
N ASN A 52 7.98 19.01 22.14
CA ASN A 52 7.42 19.32 20.82
C ASN A 52 6.26 20.31 20.92
N ASP A 53 5.37 20.12 21.91
CA ASP A 53 4.23 21.01 22.13
C ASP A 53 4.68 22.43 22.52
N ARG A 54 5.74 22.56 23.33
CA ARG A 54 6.35 23.87 23.65
C ARG A 54 6.95 24.56 22.43
N LEU A 55 7.70 23.83 21.60
CA LEU A 55 8.29 24.37 20.37
C LEU A 55 7.20 24.83 19.39
N LYS A 56 6.16 24.01 19.19
CA LYS A 56 5.01 24.39 18.36
C LYS A 56 4.30 25.64 18.90
N GLY A 57 4.10 25.72 20.21
CA GLY A 57 3.48 26.89 20.85
C GLY A 57 4.31 28.18 20.76
N ALA A 58 5.64 28.07 20.62
CA ALA A 58 6.53 29.22 20.46
C ALA A 58 6.63 29.74 19.02
N MET A 59 6.11 28.99 18.05
CA MET A 59 6.24 29.32 16.63
C MET A 59 5.41 30.55 16.27
N ARG A 60 6.07 31.54 15.64
CA ARG A 60 5.38 32.71 15.08
C ARG A 60 4.30 32.25 14.08
N PRO A 61 3.06 32.76 14.14
CA PRO A 61 2.07 32.48 13.12
C PRO A 61 2.50 33.07 11.77
N LEU A 62 2.11 32.42 10.67
CA LEU A 62 2.28 32.98 9.33
C LEU A 62 1.41 34.24 9.19
N ASP A 63 1.98 35.28 8.61
CA ASP A 63 1.24 36.48 8.23
C ASP A 63 0.33 36.23 7.01
N GLU A 64 -0.42 37.24 6.56
CA GLU A 64 -1.34 37.08 5.43
C GLU A 64 -0.62 36.79 4.10
N GLU A 65 0.53 37.42 3.86
CA GLU A 65 1.33 37.19 2.65
C GLU A 65 1.94 35.79 2.65
N GLU A 66 2.40 35.33 3.82
CA GLU A 66 2.96 34.00 4.01
C GLU A 66 1.91 32.91 3.84
N ARG A 67 0.70 33.08 4.39
CA ARG A 67 -0.42 32.14 4.17
C ARG A 67 -0.84 32.08 2.71
N ALA A 68 -0.81 33.21 1.99
CA ALA A 68 -1.09 33.23 0.56
C ALA A 68 -0.01 32.47 -0.24
N ALA A 69 1.27 32.63 0.13
CA ALA A 69 2.38 31.91 -0.50
C ALA A 69 2.32 30.40 -0.22
N GLU A 70 2.04 30.00 1.01
CA GLU A 70 1.81 28.60 1.40
C GLU A 70 0.69 27.97 0.57
N LYS A 71 -0.45 28.66 0.46
CA LYS A 71 -1.58 28.18 -0.34
C LYS A 71 -1.23 28.03 -1.83
N ALA A 72 -0.55 29.02 -2.42
CA ALA A 72 -0.13 28.95 -3.81
C ALA A 72 0.82 27.76 -4.06
N LEU A 73 1.74 27.50 -3.13
CA LEU A 73 2.65 26.36 -3.22
C LEU A 73 1.91 25.03 -3.09
N ALA A 74 0.91 24.95 -2.19
CA ALA A 74 0.06 23.78 -2.04
C ALA A 74 -0.73 23.48 -3.32
N GLU A 75 -1.30 24.49 -3.99
CA GLU A 75 -2.03 24.33 -5.25
C GLU A 75 -1.10 23.83 -6.39
N VAL A 76 0.15 24.30 -6.44
CA VAL A 76 1.14 23.80 -7.41
C VAL A 76 1.45 22.33 -7.15
N ARG A 77 1.61 21.93 -5.89
CA ARG A 77 1.87 20.54 -5.49
C ARG A 77 0.69 19.62 -5.80
N GLU A 78 -0.53 20.08 -5.54
CA GLU A 78 -1.74 19.33 -5.84
C GLU A 78 -1.85 19.06 -7.35
N LYS A 79 -1.69 20.09 -8.18
CA LYS A 79 -1.69 19.92 -9.65
C LYS A 79 -0.58 18.98 -10.13
N ALA A 80 0.61 19.06 -9.55
CA ALA A 80 1.71 18.15 -9.89
C ALA A 80 1.39 16.70 -9.47
N ALA A 81 0.79 16.51 -8.30
CA ALA A 81 0.36 15.20 -7.80
C ALA A 81 -0.75 14.59 -8.66
N GLU A 82 -1.74 15.39 -9.07
CA GLU A 82 -2.80 14.99 -10.01
C GLU A 82 -2.23 14.60 -11.37
N ALA A 83 -1.33 15.41 -11.94
CA ALA A 83 -0.68 15.10 -13.21
C ALA A 83 0.13 13.79 -13.13
N ALA A 84 0.87 13.59 -12.03
CA ALA A 84 1.61 12.35 -11.78
C ALA A 84 0.69 11.15 -11.54
N ALA A 85 -0.47 11.33 -10.90
CA ALA A 85 -1.48 10.29 -10.74
C ALA A 85 -2.06 9.88 -12.10
N LEU A 86 -2.44 10.85 -12.94
CA LEU A 86 -2.97 10.60 -14.28
C LEU A 86 -1.91 9.93 -15.19
N ALA A 87 -0.65 10.33 -15.09
CA ALA A 87 0.44 9.69 -15.84
C ALA A 87 0.61 8.22 -15.43
N ARG A 88 0.63 7.94 -14.12
CA ARG A 88 0.69 6.57 -13.59
C ARG A 88 -0.52 5.73 -13.98
N GLU A 89 -1.72 6.32 -13.99
CA GLU A 89 -2.93 5.63 -14.45
C GLU A 89 -2.81 5.23 -15.92
N LYS A 90 -2.38 6.16 -16.79
CA LYS A 90 -2.15 5.87 -18.21
C LYS A 90 -1.11 4.76 -18.43
N GLU A 91 0.00 4.81 -17.69
CA GLU A 91 1.03 3.78 -17.72
C GLU A 91 0.48 2.42 -17.27
N ASN A 92 -0.28 2.39 -16.17
CA ASN A 92 -0.93 1.17 -15.67
C ASN A 92 -1.92 0.60 -16.69
N VAL A 93 -2.73 1.43 -17.36
CA VAL A 93 -3.65 0.97 -18.41
C VAL A 93 -2.89 0.37 -19.58
N ALA A 94 -1.82 1.03 -20.04
CA ALA A 94 -0.97 0.51 -21.12
C ALA A 94 -0.28 -0.80 -20.74
N ALA A 95 0.27 -0.89 -19.52
CA ALA A 95 0.90 -2.10 -18.99
C ALA A 95 -0.09 -3.26 -18.89
N ARG A 96 -1.32 -3.02 -18.40
CA ARG A 96 -2.37 -4.04 -18.34
C ARG A 96 -2.82 -4.50 -19.73
N ALA A 97 -2.93 -3.58 -20.69
CA ALA A 97 -3.23 -3.94 -22.08
C ALA A 97 -2.12 -4.80 -22.70
N ALA A 98 -0.86 -4.42 -22.51
CA ALA A 98 0.29 -5.20 -22.98
C ALA A 98 0.35 -6.59 -22.32
N HIS A 99 0.07 -6.68 -21.01
CA HIS A 99 -0.01 -7.94 -20.29
C HIS A 99 -1.11 -8.84 -20.84
N ARG A 100 -2.31 -8.31 -21.10
CA ARG A 100 -3.40 -9.08 -21.76
C ARG A 100 -3.00 -9.61 -23.13
N GLU A 101 -2.34 -8.81 -23.97
CA GLU A 101 -1.85 -9.28 -25.27
C GLU A 101 -0.78 -10.37 -25.12
N ALA A 102 0.13 -10.24 -24.16
CA ALA A 102 1.12 -11.28 -23.87
C ALA A 102 0.47 -12.60 -23.43
N GLN A 103 -0.58 -12.54 -22.60
CA GLN A 103 -1.31 -13.71 -22.10
C GLN A 103 -1.98 -14.54 -23.21
N LYS A 104 -2.39 -13.92 -24.32
CA LYS A 104 -3.02 -14.63 -25.46
C LYS A 104 -2.10 -15.63 -26.14
N ASN A 105 -0.80 -15.38 -26.12
CA ASN A 105 0.19 -16.21 -26.81
C ASN A 105 0.77 -17.32 -25.92
N LEU A 106 0.39 -17.36 -24.63
CA LEU A 106 0.85 -18.37 -23.70
C LEU A 106 0.04 -19.66 -23.83
N ASP A 107 0.68 -20.81 -23.55
CA ASP A 107 0.03 -22.12 -23.55
C ASP A 107 -1.23 -22.12 -22.67
N PRO A 108 -2.42 -22.44 -23.20
CA PRO A 108 -3.66 -22.53 -22.42
C PRO A 108 -3.58 -23.50 -21.24
N ASN A 109 -2.79 -24.58 -21.37
CA ASN A 109 -2.62 -25.62 -20.36
C ASN A 109 -1.57 -25.29 -19.29
N ARG A 110 -0.93 -24.11 -19.35
CA ARG A 110 -0.02 -23.65 -18.30
C ARG A 110 -0.68 -23.65 -16.92
N PRO A 111 0.07 -23.81 -15.82
CA PRO A 111 -0.48 -23.65 -14.48
C PRO A 111 -1.27 -22.34 -14.34
N MET A 112 -2.43 -22.43 -13.70
CA MET A 112 -3.33 -21.34 -13.37
C MET A 112 -3.18 -21.02 -11.89
N GLU A 113 -3.16 -19.73 -11.54
CA GLU A 113 -3.23 -19.32 -10.14
C GLU A 113 -4.66 -18.88 -9.81
N VAL A 114 -5.26 -19.52 -8.82
CA VAL A 114 -6.61 -19.26 -8.31
C VAL A 114 -6.49 -18.71 -6.90
N ARG A 115 -7.14 -17.58 -6.64
CA ARG A 115 -7.35 -17.04 -5.31
C ARG A 115 -8.72 -17.47 -4.80
N PHE A 116 -8.77 -17.92 -3.56
CA PHE A 116 -10.00 -18.12 -2.80
C PHE A 116 -10.11 -17.04 -1.74
N ARG A 117 -11.33 -16.53 -1.54
CA ARG A 117 -11.70 -15.87 -0.29
C ARG A 117 -12.99 -16.46 0.26
N TYR A 118 -13.12 -16.54 1.58
CA TYR A 118 -14.31 -17.12 2.22
C TYR A 118 -15.60 -16.33 1.91
N ASP A 119 -15.49 -15.04 1.61
CA ASP A 119 -16.60 -14.14 1.33
C ASP A 119 -16.95 -14.04 -0.17
N THR A 120 -15.94 -14.03 -1.05
CA THR A 120 -16.13 -13.86 -2.50
C THR A 120 -15.96 -15.13 -3.33
N GLY A 121 -15.47 -16.22 -2.73
CA GLY A 121 -15.24 -17.50 -3.41
C GLY A 121 -13.98 -17.53 -4.28
N LEU A 122 -13.99 -18.40 -5.29
CA LEU A 122 -12.85 -18.65 -6.20
C LEU A 122 -12.80 -17.66 -7.37
N GLN A 123 -11.65 -17.03 -7.56
CA GLN A 123 -11.33 -16.10 -8.64
C GLN A 123 -9.92 -16.36 -9.18
N LEU A 124 -9.61 -15.91 -10.40
CA LEU A 124 -8.23 -15.94 -10.88
C LEU A 124 -7.38 -14.97 -10.08
N ALA A 125 -6.15 -15.36 -9.75
CA ALA A 125 -5.20 -14.46 -9.10
C ALA A 125 -4.75 -13.33 -10.05
N ASP A 126 -4.64 -13.64 -11.35
CA ASP A 126 -4.43 -12.66 -12.42
C ASP A 126 -5.77 -12.29 -13.05
N PRO A 127 -6.29 -11.06 -12.87
CA PRO A 127 -7.57 -10.63 -13.42
C PRO A 127 -7.53 -10.43 -14.94
N ASP A 128 -6.33 -10.36 -15.53
CA ASP A 128 -6.12 -10.18 -16.95
C ASP A 128 -5.81 -11.54 -17.65
N ASP A 129 -5.85 -12.67 -16.93
CA ASP A 129 -5.84 -14.01 -17.52
C ASP A 129 -7.19 -14.28 -18.23
N PRO A 130 -7.19 -14.55 -19.54
CA PRO A 130 -8.43 -14.73 -20.30
C PRO A 130 -9.13 -16.07 -20.05
N ARG A 131 -8.51 -17.01 -19.32
CA ARG A 131 -9.05 -18.36 -19.12
C ARG A 131 -10.16 -18.36 -18.07
N GLY A 132 -11.24 -19.08 -18.33
CA GLY A 132 -12.24 -19.37 -17.30
C GLY A 132 -11.75 -20.45 -16.31
N ILE A 133 -12.21 -20.38 -15.06
CA ILE A 133 -12.02 -21.47 -14.10
C ILE A 133 -13.07 -22.55 -14.40
N SER A 134 -12.63 -23.68 -14.96
CA SER A 134 -13.49 -24.84 -15.27
C SER A 134 -14.00 -25.54 -14.01
N ASP A 135 -15.06 -26.33 -14.15
CA ASP A 135 -15.66 -27.06 -13.01
C ASP A 135 -14.68 -28.06 -12.39
N GLU A 136 -13.81 -28.70 -13.19
CA GLU A 136 -12.77 -29.60 -12.67
C GLU A 136 -11.76 -28.87 -11.80
N VAL A 137 -11.38 -27.65 -12.20
CA VAL A 137 -10.48 -26.78 -11.41
C VAL A 137 -11.18 -26.32 -10.14
N ARG A 138 -12.45 -25.90 -10.24
CA ARG A 138 -13.25 -25.49 -9.06
C ARG A 138 -13.38 -26.61 -8.05
N ALA A 139 -13.69 -27.83 -8.51
CA ALA A 139 -13.79 -29.01 -7.66
C ALA A 139 -12.46 -29.31 -6.96
N ALA A 140 -11.34 -29.30 -7.70
CA ALA A 140 -10.02 -29.53 -7.12
C ALA A 140 -9.63 -28.47 -6.09
N CYS A 141 -9.87 -27.19 -6.38
CA CYS A 141 -9.61 -26.10 -5.45
C CYS A 141 -10.49 -26.19 -4.20
N THR A 142 -11.78 -26.52 -4.36
CA THR A 142 -12.73 -26.64 -3.24
C THR A 142 -12.37 -27.80 -2.33
N ALA A 143 -12.08 -28.98 -2.90
CA ALA A 143 -11.61 -30.13 -2.13
C ALA A 143 -10.32 -29.82 -1.36
N TRP A 144 -9.39 -29.09 -2.00
CA TRP A 144 -8.17 -28.65 -1.34
C TRP A 144 -8.48 -27.72 -0.15
N ILE A 145 -9.42 -26.78 -0.29
CA ILE A 145 -9.84 -25.85 0.78
C ILE A 145 -10.54 -26.61 1.92
N GLU A 146 -11.42 -27.55 1.61
CA GLU A 146 -12.11 -28.39 2.60
C GLU A 146 -11.13 -29.17 3.47
N GLU A 147 -10.13 -29.80 2.84
CA GLU A 147 -9.05 -30.47 3.57
C GLU A 147 -8.32 -29.51 4.53
N ARG A 148 -8.07 -28.25 4.12
CA ARG A 148 -7.36 -27.28 4.99
C ARG A 148 -8.27 -26.74 6.09
N ASN A 149 -9.57 -26.66 5.85
CA ASN A 149 -10.54 -26.34 6.90
C ASN A 149 -10.51 -27.38 8.02
N GLU A 150 -10.33 -28.67 7.72
CA GLU A 150 -10.18 -29.71 8.74
C GLU A 150 -8.95 -29.47 9.63
N TRP A 151 -7.85 -28.99 9.06
CA TRP A 151 -6.59 -28.75 9.80
C TRP A 151 -6.73 -27.64 10.85
N VAL A 152 -7.57 -26.64 10.58
CA VAL A 152 -7.76 -25.47 11.45
C VAL A 152 -9.06 -25.50 12.26
N ALA A 153 -9.93 -26.48 12.01
CA ALA A 153 -11.22 -26.62 12.68
C ALA A 153 -11.11 -26.70 14.21
N SER A 154 -10.08 -27.37 14.74
CA SER A 154 -9.83 -27.50 16.18
C SER A 154 -9.59 -26.16 16.88
N ARG A 155 -9.19 -25.12 16.13
CA ARG A 155 -8.93 -23.76 16.61
C ARG A 155 -10.13 -22.82 16.42
N GLY A 156 -11.27 -23.34 15.96
CA GLY A 156 -12.44 -22.52 15.60
C GLY A 156 -12.18 -21.61 14.40
N GLN A 157 -11.23 -21.98 13.52
CA GLN A 157 -10.84 -21.21 12.35
C GLN A 157 -11.34 -21.87 11.06
N ILE A 158 -11.36 -21.09 9.99
CA ILE A 158 -11.59 -21.53 8.61
C ILE A 158 -10.52 -20.92 7.69
N VAL A 159 -10.39 -21.43 6.48
CA VAL A 159 -9.60 -20.80 5.41
C VAL A 159 -10.26 -19.46 5.05
N GLY A 160 -9.58 -18.35 5.31
CA GLY A 160 -10.07 -17.01 4.98
C GLY A 160 -9.66 -16.57 3.58
N GLU A 161 -8.37 -16.70 3.26
CA GLU A 161 -7.82 -16.48 1.93
C GLU A 161 -6.91 -17.66 1.55
N ALA A 162 -6.93 -18.09 0.29
CA ALA A 162 -5.95 -19.05 -0.22
C ALA A 162 -5.47 -18.65 -1.62
N LYS A 163 -4.22 -19.00 -1.93
CA LYS A 163 -3.64 -18.91 -3.27
C LYS A 163 -3.25 -20.32 -3.70
N ILE A 164 -3.81 -20.79 -4.80
CA ILE A 164 -3.71 -22.18 -5.28
C ILE A 164 -3.20 -22.17 -6.72
N THR A 165 -2.14 -22.91 -6.99
CA THR A 165 -1.64 -23.18 -8.34
C THR A 165 -2.18 -24.52 -8.83
N VAL A 166 -2.86 -24.52 -9.96
CA VAL A 166 -3.66 -25.64 -10.45
C VAL A 166 -3.45 -25.86 -11.96
N LEU A 167 -3.45 -27.12 -12.40
CA LEU A 167 -3.39 -27.47 -13.83
C LEU A 167 -4.80 -27.42 -14.44
N PRO A 168 -5.06 -26.54 -15.43
CA PRO A 168 -6.41 -26.40 -15.99
C PRO A 168 -6.75 -27.49 -17.01
N GLY A 169 -5.75 -28.04 -17.70
CA GLY A 169 -5.91 -28.99 -18.78
C GLY A 169 -5.77 -30.46 -18.35
N ALA A 170 -5.40 -31.30 -19.31
CA ALA A 170 -5.11 -32.71 -19.06
C ALA A 170 -3.95 -32.87 -18.06
N LEU A 171 -4.09 -33.82 -17.15
CA LEU A 171 -3.06 -34.12 -16.17
C LEU A 171 -1.84 -34.77 -16.86
N PRO A 172 -0.61 -34.47 -16.41
CA PRO A 172 0.61 -34.97 -17.05
C PRO A 172 0.75 -36.50 -16.95
N LYS A 173 0.10 -37.12 -15.96
CA LYS A 173 0.01 -38.58 -15.80
C LYS A 173 -1.31 -38.94 -15.12
N PRO A 174 -1.84 -40.16 -15.35
CA PRO A 174 -3.01 -40.67 -14.62
C PRO A 174 -2.77 -40.63 -13.10
N GLY A 175 -3.75 -40.11 -12.35
CA GLY A 175 -3.68 -40.01 -10.90
C GLY A 175 -2.79 -38.88 -10.35
N ALA A 176 -2.29 -37.97 -11.20
CA ALA A 176 -1.62 -36.76 -10.70
C ALA A 176 -2.62 -35.80 -10.05
N ASP A 177 -2.19 -35.11 -9.01
CA ASP A 177 -2.99 -34.05 -8.40
C ASP A 177 -3.10 -32.85 -9.33
N ARG A 178 -4.32 -32.33 -9.47
CA ARG A 178 -4.56 -31.12 -10.26
C ARG A 178 -3.98 -29.89 -9.56
N VAL A 179 -4.07 -29.83 -8.24
CA VAL A 179 -3.45 -28.79 -7.41
C VAL A 179 -1.97 -29.11 -7.25
N GLN A 180 -1.10 -28.21 -7.70
CA GLN A 180 0.35 -28.38 -7.67
C GLN A 180 0.96 -27.73 -6.42
N HIS A 181 0.40 -26.59 -5.99
CA HIS A 181 0.85 -25.85 -4.83
C HIS A 181 -0.32 -25.04 -4.25
N GLY A 182 -0.31 -24.79 -2.94
CA GLY A 182 -1.27 -23.90 -2.32
C GLY A 182 -0.80 -23.36 -0.98
N SER A 183 -1.17 -22.12 -0.68
CA SER A 183 -0.99 -21.49 0.62
C SER A 183 -2.30 -20.87 1.09
N PHE A 184 -2.50 -20.78 2.40
CA PHE A 184 -3.71 -20.22 2.97
C PHE A 184 -3.47 -19.44 4.26
N VAL A 185 -4.37 -18.49 4.51
CA VAL A 185 -4.43 -17.68 5.73
C VAL A 185 -5.71 -18.07 6.47
N PRO A 186 -5.61 -18.66 7.67
CA PRO A 186 -6.79 -18.96 8.48
C PRO A 186 -7.36 -17.68 9.11
N VAL A 187 -8.68 -17.63 9.23
CA VAL A 187 -9.41 -16.59 9.94
C VAL A 187 -10.34 -17.21 10.96
N THR A 188 -10.76 -16.44 11.96
CA THR A 188 -11.76 -16.88 12.93
C THR A 188 -13.05 -17.21 12.19
N GLY A 189 -13.51 -18.46 12.34
CA GLY A 189 -14.75 -18.91 11.71
C GLY A 189 -15.97 -18.25 12.35
N PRO A 190 -17.12 -18.24 11.64
CA PRO A 190 -18.38 -17.85 12.26
C PRO A 190 -18.64 -18.74 13.49
N LYS A 191 -19.19 -18.14 14.56
CA LYS A 191 -19.59 -18.91 15.76
C LYS A 191 -20.54 -20.02 15.32
N LYS A 192 -20.17 -21.29 15.56
CA LYS A 192 -21.09 -22.41 15.37
C LYS A 192 -22.31 -22.16 16.26
N ALA A 193 -23.50 -22.11 15.66
CA ALA A 193 -24.77 -22.03 16.37
C ALA A 193 -25.06 -23.35 17.11
#